data_AF-A0A533U2I2-F1
#
_entry.id   AF-A0A533U2I2-F1
#
_cell.length_a   1.000
_cell.length_b   1.000
_cell.length_c   1.000
_cell.angle_alpha   90.00
_cell.angle_beta   90.00
_cell.angle_gamma   90.00
#
_symmetry.space_group_name_H-M   'P 1'
#
loop_
_entity.id
_entity.type
_entity.pdbx_description
1 polymer ?
#
loop_
_entity_poly.entity_id
_entity_poly.type
_entity_poly.pdbx_seq_one_letter_code
_entity_poly.pdbx_strand_id
1 'polypeptide(L)'
;MDINNIRFKALFQDIASLQDVWRFSTVNTHDVDFVHFRQRSEWLQFTGLHDKNGHEIFEGDLLRWDKFVVEVVYSSGSFRVLNDGNSDMLLWFCLPECTVIGNKYEKRVKP
;
A
#
# COMPACT_ATOMS: atom_id res chain seq x y z
N MET A 1 12.49 0.17 -18.38
CA MET A 1 11.54 0.32 -17.27
C MET A 1 10.21 0.69 -17.89
N ASP A 2 9.16 -0.10 -17.70
CA ASP A 2 7.83 0.30 -18.13
C ASP A 2 7.34 1.40 -17.20
N ILE A 3 7.13 2.60 -17.73
CA ILE A 3 6.71 3.77 -16.96
C ILE A 3 5.35 3.55 -16.30
N ASN A 4 4.52 2.67 -16.86
CA ASN A 4 3.22 2.33 -16.31
C ASN A 4 3.31 1.50 -15.02
N ASN A 5 4.50 1.00 -14.66
CA ASN A 5 4.73 0.32 -13.38
C ASN A 5 4.95 1.29 -12.22
N ILE A 6 5.13 2.58 -12.49
CA ILE A 6 5.15 3.61 -11.45
C ILE A 6 3.70 3.99 -11.14
N ARG A 7 3.14 3.32 -10.14
CA ARG A 7 1.73 3.42 -9.73
C ARG A 7 1.63 3.81 -8.28
N PHE A 8 0.58 4.56 -7.96
CA PHE A 8 0.26 5.02 -6.63
C PHE A 8 -1.20 4.72 -6.32
N LYS A 9 -1.50 4.46 -5.04
CA LYS A 9 -2.87 4.41 -4.53
C LYS A 9 -3.04 5.38 -3.37
N ALA A 10 -4.22 5.96 -3.22
CA ALA A 10 -4.60 6.72 -2.03
C ALA A 10 -6.05 6.41 -1.68
N LEU A 11 -6.36 6.43 -0.39
CA LEU A 11 -7.70 6.30 0.15
C LEU A 11 -8.39 7.66 0.08
N PHE A 12 -9.54 7.68 -0.55
CA PHE A 12 -10.41 8.83 -0.66
C PHE A 12 -11.76 8.52 -0.03
N GLN A 13 -12.45 9.53 0.47
CA GLN A 13 -13.84 9.45 0.87
C GLN A 13 -14.68 10.21 -0.15
N ASP A 14 -15.68 9.56 -0.73
CA ASP A 14 -16.68 10.23 -1.56
C ASP A 14 -17.51 11.19 -0.70
N ILE A 15 -17.63 12.46 -1.11
CA ILE A 15 -18.27 13.49 -0.29
C ILE A 15 -19.79 13.25 -0.16
N ALA A 16 -20.43 12.70 -1.18
CA ALA A 16 -21.87 12.52 -1.21
C ALA A 16 -22.32 11.27 -0.41
N SER A 17 -21.64 10.15 -0.60
CA SER A 17 -21.96 8.86 0.02
C SER A 17 -21.23 8.60 1.33
N LEU A 18 -20.19 9.38 1.63
CA LEU A 18 -19.27 9.18 2.76
C LEU A 18 -18.54 7.82 2.73
N GLN A 19 -18.55 7.13 1.59
CA GLN A 19 -17.88 5.85 1.41
C GLN A 19 -16.39 6.04 1.13
N ASP A 20 -15.55 5.26 1.82
CA ASP A 20 -14.12 5.20 1.56
C ASP A 20 -13.83 4.32 0.31
N VAL A 21 -12.98 4.81 -0.60
CA VAL A 21 -12.61 4.15 -1.85
C VAL A 21 -11.12 4.36 -2.15
N TRP A 22 -10.43 3.28 -2.52
CA TRP A 22 -9.06 3.36 -3.04
C TRP A 22 -9.08 3.89 -4.48
N ARG A 23 -8.31 4.94 -4.75
CA ARG A 23 -8.06 5.47 -6.09
C ARG A 23 -6.61 5.23 -6.47
N PHE A 24 -6.42 4.91 -7.74
CA PHE A 24 -5.12 4.60 -8.31
C PHE A 24 -4.76 5.66 -9.34
N SER A 25 -3.48 5.99 -9.40
CA SER A 25 -2.92 6.94 -10.37
C SER A 25 -1.57 6.43 -10.87
N THR A 26 -1.19 6.82 -12.08
CA THR A 26 0.14 6.59 -12.64
C THR A 26 0.79 7.93 -12.97
N VAL A 27 2.09 7.92 -13.27
CA VAL A 27 2.81 9.15 -13.61
C VAL A 27 2.35 9.81 -14.94
N ASN A 28 1.54 9.10 -15.74
CA ASN A 28 1.07 9.60 -17.04
C ASN A 28 -0.44 9.89 -17.07
N THR A 29 -1.17 9.62 -15.98
CA THR A 29 -2.60 9.94 -15.90
C THR A 29 -2.81 11.41 -15.58
N HIS A 30 -3.62 12.09 -16.39
CA HIS A 30 -3.99 13.49 -16.20
C HIS A 30 -5.28 13.65 -15.36
N ASP A 31 -5.84 12.55 -14.85
CA ASP A 31 -7.10 12.48 -14.11
C ASP A 31 -6.89 12.64 -12.58
N VAL A 32 -6.25 13.73 -12.15
CA VAL A 32 -5.99 13.98 -10.71
C VAL A 32 -7.02 14.89 -10.04
N ASP A 33 -8.02 15.35 -10.78
CA ASP A 33 -9.07 16.22 -10.24
C ASP A 33 -10.13 15.40 -9.48
N PHE A 34 -9.78 14.96 -8.28
CA PHE A 34 -10.68 14.26 -7.35
C PHE A 34 -11.67 15.22 -6.64
N VAL A 35 -12.32 16.12 -7.39
CA VAL A 35 -13.14 17.22 -6.85
C VAL A 35 -14.33 16.79 -5.98
N HIS A 36 -14.84 15.57 -6.17
CA HIS A 36 -15.93 15.00 -5.37
C HIS A 36 -15.45 14.14 -4.20
N PHE A 37 -14.14 14.11 -3.96
CA PHE A 37 -13.54 13.27 -2.95
C PHE A 37 -12.71 14.08 -1.95
N ARG A 38 -12.71 13.62 -0.70
CA ARG A 38 -11.79 14.08 0.34
C ARG A 38 -10.69 13.03 0.51
N GLN A 39 -9.44 13.42 0.31
CA GLN A 39 -8.30 12.52 0.55
C GLN A 39 -8.20 12.15 2.04
N ARG A 40 -7.99 10.86 2.33
CA ARG A 40 -7.93 10.26 3.68
C ARG A 40 -6.58 9.62 4.01
N SER A 41 -5.76 9.35 3.00
CA SER A 41 -4.37 8.86 3.16
C SER A 41 -3.39 9.68 2.34
N GLU A 42 -2.09 9.50 2.59
CA GLU A 42 -1.06 9.87 1.62
C GLU A 42 -1.15 8.99 0.35
N TRP A 43 -0.41 9.38 -0.69
CA TRP A 43 -0.20 8.51 -1.86
C TRP A 43 0.82 7.44 -1.52
N LEU A 44 0.46 6.18 -1.77
CA LEU A 44 1.23 4.99 -1.43
C LEU A 44 1.73 4.34 -2.72
N GLN A 45 3.05 4.20 -2.86
CA GLN A 45 3.65 3.69 -4.08
C GLN A 45 3.55 2.15 -4.17
N PHE A 46 3.33 1.64 -5.38
CA PHE A 46 3.49 0.23 -5.69
C PHE A 46 4.97 -0.16 -5.59
N THR A 47 5.27 -1.25 -4.87
CA THR A 47 6.65 -1.68 -4.63
C THR A 47 7.31 -2.39 -5.82
N GLY A 48 6.52 -2.80 -6.82
CA GLY A 48 6.98 -3.69 -7.90
C GLY A 48 6.90 -5.18 -7.55
N LEU A 49 6.49 -5.52 -6.33
CA LEU A 49 6.51 -6.88 -5.78
C LEU A 49 5.09 -7.37 -5.50
N HIS A 50 4.96 -8.69 -5.45
CA HIS A 50 3.70 -9.38 -5.15
C HIS A 50 3.90 -10.33 -3.97
N ASP A 51 2.84 -10.53 -3.18
CA ASP A 51 2.81 -11.52 -2.11
C ASP A 51 2.71 -12.96 -2.67
N LYS A 52 2.69 -13.97 -1.79
CA LYS A 52 2.64 -15.39 -2.22
C LYS A 52 1.36 -15.77 -2.99
N ASN A 53 0.31 -14.97 -2.89
CA ASN A 53 -0.97 -15.17 -3.57
C ASN A 53 -1.07 -14.33 -4.85
N GLY A 54 -0.01 -13.59 -5.22
CA GLY A 54 0.02 -12.73 -6.39
C GLY A 54 -0.63 -11.36 -6.18
N HIS A 55 -0.93 -10.94 -4.95
CA HIS A 55 -1.43 -9.59 -4.68
C HIS A 55 -0.30 -8.58 -4.72
N GLU A 56 -0.55 -7.45 -5.39
CA GLU A 56 0.36 -6.31 -5.43
C GLU A 56 0.61 -5.74 -4.03
N ILE A 57 1.88 -5.45 -3.73
CA ILE A 57 2.28 -4.84 -2.45
C ILE A 57 2.56 -3.36 -2.68
N PHE A 58 1.93 -2.51 -1.87
CA PHE A 58 2.13 -1.06 -1.82
C PHE A 58 2.67 -0.62 -0.46
N GLU A 59 3.19 0.60 -0.39
CA GLU A 59 3.41 1.26 0.89
C GLU A 59 2.14 1.28 1.77
N GLY A 60 2.33 1.21 3.09
CA GLY A 60 1.29 1.14 4.09
C GLY A 60 0.53 -0.19 4.16
N ASP A 61 0.79 -1.15 3.27
CA ASP A 61 0.17 -2.47 3.35
C ASP A 61 0.65 -3.22 4.59
N LEU A 62 -0.28 -3.93 5.22
CA LEU A 62 -0.02 -4.83 6.33
C LEU A 62 0.17 -6.23 5.78
N LEU A 63 1.32 -6.83 6.06
CA LEU A 63 1.66 -8.17 5.63
C LEU A 63 1.62 -9.11 6.82
N ARG A 64 0.93 -10.24 6.67
CA ARG A 64 1.11 -11.38 7.56
C ARG A 64 2.33 -12.17 7.10
N TRP A 65 3.31 -12.31 7.97
CA TRP A 65 4.51 -13.10 7.74
C TRP A 65 4.78 -13.97 8.96
N ASP A 66 4.56 -15.28 8.82
CA ASP A 66 4.52 -16.22 9.95
C ASP A 66 3.54 -15.74 11.03
N LYS A 67 4.02 -15.47 12.25
CA LYS A 67 3.25 -14.95 13.39
C LYS A 67 3.24 -13.42 13.49
N PHE A 68 3.92 -12.73 12.59
CA PHE A 68 4.08 -11.29 12.63
C PHE A 68 3.11 -10.59 11.67
N VAL A 69 2.68 -9.39 12.06
CA VAL A 69 2.03 -8.43 11.18
C VAL A 69 2.99 -7.26 11.03
N VAL A 70 3.40 -6.97 9.80
CA VAL A 70 4.37 -5.93 9.50
C VAL A 70 3.83 -4.92 8.50
N GLU A 71 4.19 -3.64 8.67
CA GLU A 71 3.80 -2.56 7.75
C GLU A 71 4.87 -2.34 6.69
N VAL A 72 4.47 -2.24 5.43
CA VAL A 72 5.37 -1.86 4.33
C VAL A 72 5.62 -0.37 4.35
N VAL A 73 6.88 0.05 4.36
CA VAL A 73 7.28 1.47 4.33
C VAL A 73 8.39 1.72 3.31
N TYR A 74 8.53 2.96 2.87
CA TYR A 74 9.70 3.40 2.12
C TYR A 74 10.61 4.25 3.01
N SER A 75 11.85 3.80 3.21
CA SER A 75 12.84 4.52 4.02
C SER A 75 14.25 4.18 3.56
N SER A 76 15.15 5.17 3.67
CA SER A 76 16.57 5.02 3.30
C SER A 76 16.78 4.45 1.89
N GLY A 77 15.95 4.87 0.93
CA GLY A 77 16.06 4.45 -0.47
C GLY A 77 15.57 3.03 -0.77
N SER A 78 14.78 2.42 0.12
CA SER A 78 14.33 1.04 -0.02
C SER A 78 12.92 0.82 0.53
N PHE A 79 12.19 -0.13 -0.07
CA PHE A 79 10.98 -0.69 0.54
C PHE A 79 11.37 -1.66 1.67
N ARG A 80 10.76 -1.48 2.83
CA ARG A 80 11.07 -2.17 4.08
C ARG A 80 9.78 -2.62 4.75
N VAL A 81 9.91 -3.50 5.74
CA VAL A 81 8.82 -3.92 6.62
C VAL A 81 9.14 -3.51 8.05
N LEU A 82 8.16 -2.91 8.73
CA LEU A 82 8.23 -2.53 10.15
C LEU A 82 7.37 -3.46 10.99
N ASN A 83 7.95 -4.04 12.04
CA ASN A 83 7.21 -4.71 13.10
C ASN A 83 7.12 -3.77 14.32
N ASP A 84 5.91 -3.33 14.66
CA ASP A 84 5.63 -2.41 15.79
C ASP A 84 6.54 -1.16 15.83
N GLY A 85 6.95 -0.64 14.66
CA GLY A 85 7.79 0.56 14.52
C GLY A 85 9.24 0.43 15.01
N ASN A 86 9.66 -0.75 15.49
CA ASN A 86 10.93 -0.93 16.18
C ASN A 86 11.96 -1.79 15.41
N SER A 87 11.53 -2.61 14.45
CA SER A 87 12.45 -3.38 13.61
C SER A 87 12.15 -3.17 12.14
N ASP A 88 13.16 -2.76 11.37
CA ASP A 88 13.08 -2.60 9.93
C ASP A 88 13.92 -3.66 9.19
N MET A 89 13.31 -4.38 8.26
CA MET A 89 14.01 -5.27 7.34
C MET A 89 13.65 -4.89 5.91
N LEU A 90 14.50 -5.20 4.94
CA LEU A 90 14.12 -5.06 3.53
C LEU A 90 12.88 -5.90 3.24
N LEU A 91 11.93 -5.35 2.47
CA LEU A 91 10.68 -6.04 2.11
C LEU A 91 10.94 -7.43 1.52
N TRP A 92 12.02 -7.57 0.75
CA TRP A 92 12.43 -8.81 0.11
C TRP A 92 12.57 -10.01 1.07
N PHE A 93 12.87 -9.79 2.36
CA PHE A 93 13.03 -10.87 3.33
C PHE A 93 11.74 -11.67 3.59
N CYS A 94 10.56 -11.07 3.40
CA CYS A 94 9.28 -11.73 3.68
C CYS A 94 8.54 -12.28 2.44
N LEU A 95 8.98 -11.91 1.22
CA LEU A 95 8.26 -12.17 -0.02
C LEU A 95 7.96 -13.64 -0.38
N PRO A 96 8.74 -14.67 0.00
CA PRO A 96 8.31 -16.02 -0.34
C PRO A 96 7.06 -16.46 0.43
N GLU A 97 6.77 -15.86 1.60
CA GLU A 97 5.80 -16.42 2.55
C GLU A 97 4.72 -15.43 3.04
N CYS A 98 4.85 -14.15 2.71
CA CYS A 98 3.95 -13.13 3.20
C CYS A 98 2.61 -13.07 2.45
N THR A 99 1.61 -12.47 3.08
CA THR A 99 0.30 -12.21 2.47
C THR A 99 -0.18 -10.82 2.86
N VAL A 100 -0.68 -10.05 1.90
CA VAL A 100 -1.35 -8.78 2.16
C VAL A 100 -2.66 -9.06 2.90
N ILE A 101 -2.77 -8.55 4.12
CA ILE A 101 -3.94 -8.71 4.99
C ILE A 101 -4.70 -7.40 5.19
N GLY A 102 -4.16 -6.27 4.76
CA GLY A 102 -4.85 -4.99 4.81
C GLY A 102 -3.90 -3.85 4.56
N ASN A 103 -4.30 -2.66 4.98
CA ASN A 103 -3.48 -1.44 4.91
C ASN A 103 -3.69 -0.58 6.17
N LYS A 104 -2.68 0.21 6.57
CA LYS A 104 -2.71 1.04 7.79
C LYS A 104 -3.89 2.03 7.86
N TYR A 105 -4.51 2.35 6.73
CA TYR A 105 -5.69 3.20 6.66
C TYR A 105 -7.03 2.45 6.72
N GLU A 106 -7.02 1.12 6.67
CA GLU A 106 -8.22 0.31 6.76
C GLU A 106 -8.65 0.09 8.23
N LYS A 107 -9.95 0.17 8.49
CA LYS A 107 -10.52 0.01 9.84
C LYS A 107 -10.46 -1.42 10.37
N ARG A 108 -10.23 -2.41 9.50
CA ARG A 108 -10.19 -3.85 9.82
C ARG A 108 -9.18 -4.56 8.93
N VAL A 109 -8.34 -5.39 9.55
CA VAL A 109 -7.43 -6.30 8.86
C VAL A 109 -8.22 -7.54 8.41
N LYS A 110 -8.03 -7.97 7.17
CA LYS A 110 -8.58 -9.23 6.65
C LYS A 110 -7.85 -10.39 7.34
N PRO A 111 -8.58 -11.39 7.85
CA PRO A 111 -8.00 -12.51 8.57
C PRO A 111 -7.22 -13.45 7.66
#